data_AF-A0A921MZ56-F1
#
_entry.id   AF-A0A921MZ56-F1
#
_cell.length_a   1.000
_cell.length_b   1.000
_cell.length_c   1.000
_cell.angle_alpha   90.00
_cell.angle_beta   90.00
_cell.angle_gamma   90.00
#
_symmetry.space_group_name_H-M   'P 1'
#
loop_
_entity.id
_entity.type
_entity.pdbx_description
1 polymer ?
#
loop_
_entity_poly.entity_id
_entity_poly.type
_entity_poly.pdbx_seq_one_letter_code
_entity_poly.pdbx_strand_id
1 'polypeptide(L)'
;MILELDTTLLDIFGEISINQLVFLTLVLNDNQSNNQDVHKFLSRISENDIQELIDNDLISFTTSGDNKIYSPTEKLLSSVKQDKTWFDEFYEVFPVYVLRPDGTKGFLRSNINKCRKEYNRIVGKSRAMHEHLLQCLQYEIENKMITGKIGYMKTMWKWLTQHEWEVIEEQMSYESETPINYGEYGTECR
;
A
#
# COMPACT_ATOMS: atom_id res chain seq x y z
N MET A 1 19.70 12.24 13.65
CA MET A 1 19.17 11.43 12.54
C MET A 1 18.65 10.11 13.11
N ILE A 2 17.44 9.68 12.75
CA ILE A 2 16.95 8.31 13.03
C ILE A 2 17.01 7.58 11.70
N LEU A 3 17.71 6.45 11.65
CA LEU A 3 17.77 5.56 10.50
C LEU A 3 16.92 4.33 10.81
N GLU A 4 15.86 4.12 10.05
CA GLU A 4 15.09 2.88 10.07
C GLU A 4 15.74 1.94 9.05
N LEU A 5 16.25 0.80 9.52
CA LEU A 5 16.91 -0.19 8.67
C LEU A 5 15.89 -1.25 8.26
N ASP A 6 15.79 -1.50 6.97
CA ASP A 6 14.93 -2.55 6.44
C ASP A 6 15.68 -3.88 6.40
N THR A 7 15.45 -4.73 7.41
CA THR A 7 16.13 -6.03 7.51
C THR A 7 15.69 -7.02 6.44
N THR A 8 14.60 -6.78 5.71
CA THR A 8 14.16 -7.66 4.62
C THR A 8 15.19 -7.71 3.48
N LEU A 9 15.98 -6.65 3.30
CA LEU A 9 17.09 -6.61 2.34
C LEU A 9 18.17 -7.66 2.64
N LEU A 10 18.35 -8.05 3.91
CA LEU A 10 19.27 -9.12 4.30
C LEU A 10 18.75 -10.48 3.83
N ASP A 11 17.43 -10.70 3.90
CA ASP A 11 16.80 -11.95 3.46
C ASP A 11 16.78 -12.06 1.92
N ILE A 12 16.58 -10.94 1.22
CA ILE A 12 16.49 -10.89 -0.25
C ILE A 12 17.86 -11.11 -0.90
N PHE A 13 18.91 -10.52 -0.35
CA PHE A 13 20.22 -10.50 -0.98
C PHE A 13 21.26 -11.37 -0.27
N GLY A 14 20.96 -11.92 0.91
CA GLY A 14 21.66 -13.03 1.59
C GLY A 14 23.08 -12.75 2.11
N GLU A 15 23.88 -12.01 1.36
CA GLU A 15 25.31 -11.75 1.59
C GLU A 15 25.60 -10.25 1.78
N ILE A 16 24.61 -9.46 2.24
CA ILE A 16 24.81 -8.03 2.47
C ILE A 16 25.38 -7.78 3.87
N SER A 17 26.49 -7.04 3.94
CA SER A 17 27.08 -6.58 5.19
C SER A 17 26.25 -5.49 5.86
N ILE A 18 26.36 -5.31 7.17
CA ILE A 18 25.65 -4.22 7.89
C ILE A 18 25.99 -2.85 7.29
N ASN A 19 27.24 -2.64 6.86
CA ASN A 19 27.67 -1.39 6.24
C ASN A 19 26.96 -1.16 4.89
N GLN A 20 26.84 -2.21 4.08
CA GLN A 20 26.13 -2.17 2.81
C GLN A 20 24.62 -1.94 3.02
N LEU A 21 24.01 -2.54 4.04
CA LEU A 21 22.61 -2.32 4.38
C LEU A 21 22.35 -0.85 4.76
N VAL A 22 23.23 -0.27 5.59
CA VAL A 22 23.15 1.15 5.97
C VAL A 22 23.30 2.03 4.73
N PHE A 23 24.23 1.70 3.83
CA PHE A 23 24.41 2.42 2.56
C PHE A 23 23.15 2.38 1.70
N LEU A 24 22.58 1.19 1.49
CA LEU A 24 21.34 1.01 0.72
C LEU A 24 20.18 1.78 1.34
N THR A 25 20.05 1.74 2.66
CA THR A 25 19.03 2.53 3.38
C THR A 25 19.22 4.02 3.13
N LEU A 26 20.45 4.53 3.14
CA LEU A 26 20.74 5.94 2.87
C LEU A 26 20.46 6.33 1.41
N VAL A 27 20.71 5.43 0.45
CA VAL A 27 20.43 5.67 -0.98
C VAL A 27 18.93 5.58 -1.29
N LEU A 28 18.20 4.68 -0.63
CA LEU A 28 16.75 4.49 -0.76
C LEU A 28 15.93 5.57 -0.05
N ASN A 29 16.46 6.17 1.02
CA ASN A 29 15.80 7.29 1.68
C ASN A 29 16.02 8.56 0.85
N ASP A 30 14.93 9.18 0.37
CA ASP A 30 14.95 10.49 -0.33
C ASP A 30 15.56 11.64 0.50
N ASN A 31 15.94 11.38 1.75
CA ASN A 31 16.65 12.28 2.66
C ASN A 31 18.13 12.55 2.27
N GLN A 32 18.50 12.36 1.00
CA GLN A 32 19.78 12.84 0.43
C GLN A 32 19.95 14.37 0.55
N SER A 33 18.93 15.09 1.03
CA SER A 33 19.00 16.52 1.33
C SER A 33 19.96 16.82 2.49
N ASN A 34 21.24 16.93 2.14
CA ASN A 34 22.21 17.85 2.75
C ASN A 34 22.44 17.72 4.27
N ASN A 35 22.32 16.52 4.82
CA ASN A 35 22.56 16.29 6.25
C ASN A 35 24.05 16.00 6.47
N GLN A 36 24.76 16.84 7.23
CA GLN A 36 26.18 16.65 7.55
C GLN A 36 26.49 15.26 8.13
N ASP A 37 25.52 14.66 8.82
CA ASP A 37 25.67 13.33 9.40
C ASP A 37 25.67 12.22 8.32
N VAL A 38 24.95 12.37 7.21
CA VAL A 38 24.98 11.41 6.09
C VAL A 38 26.38 11.33 5.50
N HIS A 39 27.06 12.47 5.30
CA HIS A 39 28.44 12.50 4.82
C HIS A 39 29.43 11.83 5.78
N LYS A 40 29.21 11.89 7.10
CA LYS A 40 30.03 11.18 8.10
C LYS A 40 29.82 9.66 8.06
N PHE A 41 28.63 9.20 7.71
CA PHE A 41 28.35 7.77 7.53
C PHE A 41 28.94 7.28 6.21
N LEU A 42 28.75 8.01 5.12
CA LEU A 42 29.30 7.67 3.80
C LEU A 42 30.84 7.60 3.81
N SER A 43 31.51 8.49 4.54
CA SER A 43 32.99 8.48 4.64
C SER A 43 33.57 7.30 5.42
N ARG A 44 32.74 6.56 6.16
CA ARG A 44 33.14 5.37 6.93
C ARG A 44 32.88 4.06 6.18
N ILE A 45 32.17 4.11 5.06
CA ILE A 45 31.84 2.94 4.26
C ILE A 45 33.01 2.68 3.32
N SER A 46 33.44 1.43 3.24
CA SER A 46 34.60 1.08 2.42
C SER A 46 34.25 1.19 0.94
N GLU A 47 35.22 1.59 0.11
CA GLU A 47 35.02 1.58 -1.34
C GLU A 47 34.73 0.16 -1.86
N ASN A 48 35.26 -0.88 -1.20
CA ASN A 48 34.99 -2.27 -1.51
C ASN A 48 33.51 -2.63 -1.30
N ASP A 49 32.92 -2.23 -0.18
CA ASP A 49 31.48 -2.44 0.09
C ASP A 49 30.61 -1.78 -0.99
N ILE A 50 31.00 -0.59 -1.48
CA ILE A 50 30.28 0.15 -2.52
C ILE A 50 30.45 -0.54 -3.89
N GLN A 51 31.65 -1.02 -4.22
CA GLN A 51 31.88 -1.76 -5.46
C GLN A 51 31.08 -3.06 -5.49
N GLU A 52 31.03 -3.83 -4.41
CA GLU A 52 30.22 -5.05 -4.34
C GLU A 52 28.72 -4.76 -4.56
N LEU A 53 28.21 -3.63 -4.08
CA LEU A 53 26.81 -3.21 -4.34
C LEU A 53 26.57 -2.83 -5.81
N ILE A 54 27.58 -2.26 -6.48
CA ILE A 54 27.53 -1.94 -7.92
C ILE A 54 27.62 -3.22 -8.75
N ASP A 55 28.53 -4.13 -8.41
CA ASP A 55 28.71 -5.42 -9.08
C ASP A 55 27.47 -6.30 -8.98
N ASN A 56 26.76 -6.23 -7.86
CA ASN A 56 25.48 -6.90 -7.65
C ASN A 56 24.28 -6.19 -8.31
N ASP A 57 24.52 -5.10 -9.04
CA ASP A 57 23.51 -4.30 -9.75
C ASP A 57 22.41 -3.76 -8.81
N LEU A 58 22.78 -3.42 -7.57
CA LEU A 58 21.85 -2.85 -6.57
C LEU A 58 21.87 -1.32 -6.56
N ILE A 59 23.01 -0.74 -6.90
CA ILE A 59 23.20 0.70 -7.00
C ILE A 59 23.91 1.04 -8.29
N SER A 60 23.58 2.21 -8.83
CA SER A 60 24.30 2.84 -9.94
C SER A 60 24.88 4.16 -9.45
N PHE A 61 25.88 4.68 -10.16
CA PHE A 61 26.37 6.02 -9.89
C PHE A 61 26.45 6.84 -11.17
N THR A 62 26.20 8.13 -11.02
CA THR A 62 26.44 9.14 -12.06
C THR A 62 27.49 10.11 -11.57
N THR A 63 28.41 10.48 -12.47
CA THR A 63 29.48 11.42 -12.16
C THR A 63 29.03 12.80 -12.57
N SER A 64 28.90 13.71 -11.60
CA SER A 64 28.63 15.12 -11.85
C SER A 64 29.81 15.94 -11.32
N GLY A 65 30.76 16.25 -12.20
CA GLY A 65 32.05 16.83 -11.83
C GLY A 65 32.92 15.86 -11.03
N ASP A 66 33.44 16.30 -9.88
CA ASP A 66 34.26 15.48 -8.97
C ASP A 66 33.43 14.63 -7.98
N ASN A 67 32.10 14.79 -7.98
CA ASN A 67 31.21 14.08 -7.06
C ASN A 67 30.55 12.88 -7.74
N LYS A 68 30.60 11.73 -7.06
CA LYS A 68 29.82 10.52 -7.40
C LYS A 68 28.46 10.61 -6.73
N ILE A 69 27.39 10.61 -7.52
CA ILE A 69 26.01 10.56 -7.03
C ILE A 69 25.51 9.13 -7.18
N TYR A 70 25.17 8.48 -6.07
CA TYR A 70 24.67 7.10 -6.07
C TYR A 70 23.14 7.09 -6.13
N SER A 71 22.59 6.16 -6.91
CA SER A 71 21.15 6.02 -7.14
C SER A 71 20.77 4.54 -7.16
N PRO A 72 19.58 4.17 -6.62
CA PRO A 72 19.13 2.78 -6.64
C PRO A 72 18.82 2.34 -8.08
N THR A 73 19.19 1.11 -8.44
CA THR A 73 18.87 0.51 -9.76
C THR A 73 17.44 -0.03 -9.81
N GLU A 74 16.94 -0.32 -11.01
CA GLU A 74 15.62 -0.93 -11.20
C GLU A 74 15.50 -2.30 -10.52
N LYS A 75 16.59 -3.08 -10.45
CA LYS A 75 16.64 -4.37 -9.76
C LYS A 75 16.35 -4.20 -8.27
N LEU A 76 17.06 -3.29 -7.60
CA LEU A 76 16.83 -2.98 -6.19
C LEU A 76 15.40 -2.45 -5.98
N LEU A 77 14.94 -1.52 -6.82
CA LEU A 77 13.58 -0.98 -6.73
C LEU A 77 12.52 -2.06 -6.94
N SER A 78 12.75 -3.02 -7.83
CA SER A 78 11.81 -4.12 -8.10
C SER A 78 11.78 -5.12 -6.96
N SER A 79 12.93 -5.44 -6.36
CA SER A 79 13.02 -6.29 -5.17
C SER A 79 12.39 -5.64 -3.93
N VAL A 80 12.57 -4.33 -3.76
CA VAL A 80 11.90 -3.55 -2.68
C VAL A 80 10.39 -3.43 -2.93
N LYS A 81 9.97 -3.31 -4.20
CA LYS A 81 8.54 -3.26 -4.58
C LYS A 81 7.85 -4.63 -4.57
N GLN A 82 8.59 -5.73 -4.45
CA GLN A 82 8.03 -7.09 -4.58
C GLN A 82 7.15 -7.50 -3.40
N ASP A 83 7.25 -6.82 -2.26
CA ASP A 83 6.21 -6.90 -1.24
C ASP A 83 5.08 -5.95 -1.63
N LYS A 84 4.21 -6.37 -2.58
CA LYS A 84 2.84 -5.83 -2.63
C LYS A 84 2.27 -6.05 -1.24
N THR A 85 2.22 -4.98 -0.46
CA THR A 85 1.70 -5.08 0.89
C THR A 85 0.20 -5.34 0.80
N TRP A 86 -0.39 -5.98 1.81
CA TRP A 86 -1.84 -6.16 1.90
C TRP A 86 -2.61 -4.84 1.72
N PHE A 87 -2.00 -3.71 2.10
CA PHE A 87 -2.56 -2.40 1.83
C PHE A 87 -2.56 -2.02 0.34
N ASP A 88 -1.54 -2.40 -0.44
CA ASP A 88 -1.47 -2.07 -1.86
C ASP A 88 -2.56 -2.82 -2.65
N GLU A 89 -2.85 -4.07 -2.30
CA GLU A 89 -4.00 -4.82 -2.84
C GLU A 89 -5.33 -4.12 -2.50
N PHE A 90 -5.53 -3.75 -1.25
CA PHE A 90 -6.72 -2.98 -0.83
C PHE A 90 -6.83 -1.63 -1.55
N TYR A 91 -5.70 -0.93 -1.73
CA TYR A 91 -5.63 0.35 -2.41
C TYR A 91 -6.00 0.24 -3.90
N GLU A 92 -5.60 -0.84 -4.57
CA GLU A 92 -5.93 -1.09 -5.97
C GLU A 92 -7.44 -1.27 -6.17
N VAL A 93 -8.12 -1.99 -5.27
CA VAL A 93 -9.58 -2.26 -5.34
C VAL A 93 -10.43 -1.02 -5.02
N PHE A 94 -10.02 -0.19 -4.05
CA PHE A 94 -10.83 0.95 -3.61
C PHE A 94 -11.04 1.99 -4.74
N PRO A 95 -12.23 2.53 -5.04
CA PRO A 95 -12.40 3.43 -6.20
C PRO A 95 -11.58 4.73 -6.09
N VAL A 96 -11.02 5.21 -7.21
CA VAL A 96 -10.25 6.48 -7.24
C VAL A 96 -11.14 7.68 -6.95
N TYR A 97 -12.27 7.74 -7.66
CA TYR A 97 -13.27 8.80 -7.51
C TYR A 97 -14.67 8.25 -7.77
N VAL A 98 -15.67 8.98 -7.30
CA VAL A 98 -17.09 8.75 -7.62
C VAL A 98 -17.73 10.02 -8.16
N LEU A 99 -18.75 9.86 -8.98
CA LEU A 99 -19.62 10.96 -9.40
C LEU A 99 -20.71 11.14 -8.36
N ARG A 100 -20.76 12.33 -7.78
CA ARG A 100 -21.79 12.70 -6.82
C ARG A 100 -23.09 13.05 -7.55
N PRO A 101 -24.24 13.06 -6.86
CA PRO A 101 -25.52 13.47 -7.46
C PRO A 101 -25.52 14.88 -8.06
N ASP A 102 -24.66 15.77 -7.55
CA ASP A 102 -24.45 17.13 -8.06
C ASP A 102 -23.54 17.20 -9.31
N GLY A 103 -23.07 16.06 -9.82
CA GLY A 103 -22.17 15.95 -10.96
C GLY A 103 -20.69 16.18 -10.62
N THR A 104 -20.35 16.48 -9.36
CA THR A 104 -18.97 16.70 -8.94
C THR A 104 -18.21 15.39 -8.76
N LYS A 105 -16.89 15.43 -9.00
CA LYS A 105 -16.00 14.29 -8.74
C LYS A 105 -15.54 14.31 -7.29
N GLY A 106 -15.96 13.31 -6.52
CA GLY A 106 -15.44 13.06 -5.18
C GLY A 106 -14.26 12.10 -5.22
N PHE A 107 -13.03 12.57 -5.00
CA PHE A 107 -11.86 11.71 -4.88
C PHE A 107 -11.86 10.98 -3.52
N LEU A 108 -11.71 9.66 -3.54
CA LEU A 108 -11.87 8.84 -2.34
C LEU A 108 -10.54 8.38 -1.74
N ARG A 109 -9.48 8.28 -2.54
CA ARG A 109 -8.13 7.83 -2.13
C ARG A 109 -7.26 8.96 -1.54
N SER A 110 -7.81 9.74 -0.61
CA SER A 110 -7.05 10.79 0.10
C SER A 110 -6.24 10.22 1.28
N ASN A 111 -5.18 10.91 1.70
CA ASN A 111 -4.40 10.60 2.92
C ASN A 111 -3.74 9.21 2.95
N ILE A 112 -3.13 8.78 1.85
CA ILE A 112 -2.59 7.42 1.63
C ILE A 112 -1.73 6.93 2.82
N ASN A 113 -0.78 7.74 3.30
CA ASN A 113 0.11 7.33 4.39
C ASN A 113 -0.64 7.07 5.72
N LYS A 114 -1.71 7.84 5.98
CA LYS A 114 -2.55 7.61 7.17
C LYS A 114 -3.39 6.36 6.99
N CYS A 115 -4.00 6.18 5.82
CA CYS A 115 -4.75 4.97 5.48
C CYS A 115 -3.88 3.72 5.61
N ARG A 116 -2.64 3.74 5.11
CA ARG A 116 -1.70 2.61 5.21
C ARG A 116 -1.43 2.23 6.67
N LYS A 117 -1.12 3.21 7.52
CA LYS A 117 -0.90 2.98 8.96
C LYS A 117 -2.12 2.39 9.65
N GLU A 118 -3.30 2.94 9.37
CA GLU A 118 -4.55 2.49 9.96
C GLU A 118 -4.96 1.11 9.48
N TYR A 119 -4.82 0.84 8.19
CA TYR A 119 -5.07 -0.47 7.59
C TYR A 119 -4.19 -1.54 8.21
N ASN A 120 -2.89 -1.28 8.31
CA ASN A 120 -1.94 -2.21 8.93
C ASN A 120 -2.25 -2.41 10.43
N ARG A 121 -2.79 -1.40 11.12
CA ARG A 121 -3.26 -1.51 12.52
C ARG A 121 -4.47 -2.46 12.65
N ILE A 122 -5.42 -2.38 11.72
CA ILE A 122 -6.64 -3.21 11.70
C ILE A 122 -6.31 -4.66 11.33
N VAL A 123 -5.57 -4.86 10.23
CA VAL A 123 -5.24 -6.19 9.70
C VAL A 123 -4.21 -6.91 10.58
N GLY A 124 -3.27 -6.16 11.15
CA GLY A 124 -2.20 -6.71 11.97
C GLY A 124 -1.37 -7.76 11.21
N LYS A 125 -1.38 -9.00 11.69
CA LYS A 125 -0.70 -10.16 11.06
C LYS A 125 -1.69 -11.16 10.44
N SER A 126 -2.99 -10.84 10.40
CA SER A 126 -4.03 -11.77 9.98
C SER A 126 -4.34 -11.62 8.49
N ARG A 127 -3.93 -12.61 7.69
CA ARG A 127 -4.33 -12.70 6.28
C ARG A 127 -5.85 -12.81 6.12
N ALA A 128 -6.51 -13.54 7.03
CA ALA A 128 -7.97 -13.68 7.01
C ALA A 128 -8.67 -12.32 7.17
N MET A 129 -8.12 -11.42 8.00
CA MET A 129 -8.68 -10.08 8.15
C MET A 129 -8.51 -9.24 6.86
N HIS A 130 -7.36 -9.36 6.20
CA HIS A 130 -7.13 -8.72 4.90
C HIS A 130 -8.15 -9.18 3.85
N GLU A 131 -8.32 -10.50 3.72
CA GLU A 131 -9.27 -11.11 2.77
C GLU A 131 -10.72 -10.71 3.09
N HIS A 132 -11.09 -10.70 4.36
CA HIS A 132 -12.41 -10.25 4.81
C HIS A 132 -12.68 -8.78 4.42
N LEU A 133 -11.73 -7.87 4.68
CA LEU A 133 -11.88 -6.46 4.30
C LEU A 133 -12.04 -6.28 2.78
N LEU A 134 -11.32 -7.06 1.98
CA LEU A 134 -11.46 -7.03 0.51
C LEU A 134 -12.85 -7.50 0.07
N GLN A 135 -13.37 -8.57 0.68
CA GLN A 135 -14.72 -9.09 0.38
C GLN A 135 -15.80 -8.06 0.72
N CYS A 136 -15.74 -7.47 1.92
CA CYS A 136 -16.68 -6.43 2.34
C CYS A 136 -16.61 -5.21 1.41
N LEU A 137 -15.41 -4.77 1.02
CA LEU A 137 -15.25 -3.65 0.10
C LEU A 137 -15.85 -3.95 -1.28
N GLN A 138 -15.57 -5.14 -1.82
CA GLN A 138 -16.07 -5.54 -3.13
C GLN A 138 -17.60 -5.60 -3.14
N TYR A 139 -18.19 -6.22 -2.11
CA TYR A 139 -19.64 -6.28 -1.95
C TYR A 139 -20.26 -4.89 -1.82
N GLU A 140 -19.67 -3.97 -1.05
CA GLU A 140 -20.18 -2.60 -0.94
C GLU A 140 -20.18 -1.87 -2.28
N ILE A 141 -19.09 -1.99 -3.04
CA ILE A 141 -18.97 -1.37 -4.36
C ILE A 141 -20.05 -1.90 -5.30
N GLU A 142 -20.22 -3.23 -5.36
CA GLU A 142 -21.23 -3.88 -6.19
C GLU A 142 -22.65 -3.47 -5.80
N ASN A 143 -22.98 -3.54 -4.52
CA ASN A 143 -24.30 -3.16 -4.00
C ASN A 143 -24.60 -1.67 -4.31
N LYS A 144 -23.62 -0.77 -4.11
CA LYS A 144 -23.80 0.65 -4.44
C LYS A 144 -23.84 0.93 -5.94
N MET A 145 -23.18 0.13 -6.77
CA MET A 145 -23.31 0.22 -8.23
C MET A 145 -24.71 -0.20 -8.67
N ILE A 146 -25.21 -1.34 -8.19
CA ILE A 146 -26.55 -1.87 -8.52
C ILE A 146 -27.65 -0.90 -8.08
N THR A 147 -27.53 -0.33 -6.88
CA THR A 147 -28.51 0.62 -6.33
C THR A 147 -28.35 2.05 -6.86
N GLY A 148 -27.33 2.33 -7.67
CA GLY A 148 -27.03 3.68 -8.17
C GLY A 148 -26.56 4.67 -7.09
N LYS A 149 -26.17 4.18 -5.91
CA LYS A 149 -25.75 4.99 -4.74
C LYS A 149 -24.23 5.11 -4.58
N ILE A 150 -23.45 4.71 -5.59
CA ILE A 150 -21.97 4.77 -5.56
C ILE A 150 -21.43 6.18 -5.30
N GLY A 151 -22.15 7.23 -5.70
CA GLY A 151 -21.80 8.63 -5.42
C GLY A 151 -21.75 9.00 -3.93
N TYR A 152 -22.35 8.18 -3.06
CA TYR A 152 -22.35 8.35 -1.60
C TYR A 152 -21.28 7.50 -0.90
N MET A 153 -20.39 6.84 -1.64
CA MET A 153 -19.29 6.08 -1.05
C MET A 153 -18.39 6.98 -0.21
N LYS A 154 -18.01 6.48 0.98
CA LYS A 154 -17.13 7.21 1.89
C LYS A 154 -15.70 7.24 1.35
N THR A 155 -14.93 8.24 1.77
CA THR A 155 -13.50 8.26 1.48
C THR A 155 -12.80 7.11 2.18
N MET A 156 -11.70 6.61 1.61
CA MET A 156 -10.93 5.48 2.15
C MET A 156 -10.57 5.67 3.63
N TRP A 157 -10.16 6.88 4.01
CA TRP A 157 -9.86 7.21 5.40
C TRP A 157 -11.07 7.04 6.33
N LYS A 158 -12.26 7.54 5.92
CA LYS A 158 -13.48 7.39 6.71
C LYS A 158 -13.92 5.94 6.77
N TRP A 159 -13.82 5.22 5.65
CA TRP A 159 -14.16 3.80 5.58
C TRP A 159 -13.35 2.97 6.59
N LEU A 160 -12.04 3.22 6.68
CA LEU A 160 -11.17 2.55 7.64
C LEU A 160 -11.43 2.96 9.09
N THR A 161 -11.49 4.27 9.37
CA THR A 161 -11.65 4.77 10.75
C THR A 161 -13.02 4.49 11.36
N GLN A 162 -14.07 4.42 10.54
CA GLN A 162 -15.44 4.15 10.98
C GLN A 162 -15.80 2.67 10.95
N HIS A 163 -14.86 1.80 10.59
CA HIS A 163 -15.06 0.35 10.58
C HIS A 163 -16.26 -0.07 9.73
N GLU A 164 -16.42 0.53 8.54
CA GLU A 164 -17.62 0.33 7.71
C GLU A 164 -17.85 -1.12 7.30
N TRP A 165 -16.80 -1.94 7.28
CA TRP A 165 -16.91 -3.38 7.00
C TRP A 165 -17.77 -4.12 8.02
N GLU A 166 -17.89 -3.66 9.27
CA GLU A 166 -18.73 -4.30 10.30
C GLU A 166 -20.21 -4.24 9.89
N VAL A 167 -20.66 -3.08 9.41
CA VAL A 167 -22.04 -2.91 8.91
C VAL A 167 -22.28 -3.72 7.65
N ILE A 168 -21.26 -3.82 6.79
CA ILE A 168 -21.33 -4.60 5.56
C ILE A 168 -21.40 -6.10 5.88
N GLU A 169 -20.62 -6.58 6.86
CA GLU A 169 -20.64 -7.97 7.32
C GLU A 169 -22.02 -8.36 7.86
N GLU A 170 -22.64 -7.50 8.66
CA GLU A 170 -24.02 -7.72 9.13
C GLU A 170 -25.01 -7.78 7.96
N GLN A 171 -24.86 -6.89 6.96
CA GLN A 171 -25.72 -6.89 5.77
C GLN A 171 -25.57 -8.18 4.96
N MET A 172 -24.33 -8.61 4.71
CA MET A 172 -24.03 -9.86 4.00
C MET A 172 -24.59 -11.07 4.73
N SER A 173 -24.50 -11.09 6.06
CA SER A 173 -25.06 -12.14 6.90
C SER A 173 -26.59 -12.18 6.78
N TYR A 174 -27.27 -11.04 6.91
CA TYR A 174 -28.72 -10.93 6.78
C TYR A 174 -29.26 -11.37 5.41
N GLU A 175 -28.59 -10.97 4.33
CA GLU A 175 -28.97 -11.36 2.97
C GLU A 175 -28.72 -12.85 2.69
N SER A 176 -27.75 -13.47 3.37
CA SER A 176 -27.51 -14.91 3.28
C SER A 176 -28.58 -15.74 3.99
N GLU A 177 -29.16 -15.22 5.08
CA GLU A 177 -30.20 -15.89 5.87
C GLU A 177 -31.61 -15.72 5.29
N THR A 178 -31.82 -14.71 4.44
CA THR A 178 -33.11 -14.42 3.81
C THR A 178 -33.12 -14.96 2.37
N PRO A 179 -33.67 -16.18 2.12
CA PRO A 179 -33.87 -16.61 0.75
C PRO A 179 -34.81 -15.62 0.06
N ILE A 180 -34.33 -15.03 -1.04
CA ILE A 180 -35.13 -14.16 -1.90
C ILE A 180 -36.28 -15.00 -2.48
N ASN A 181 -37.39 -15.03 -1.76
CA ASN A 181 -38.63 -15.61 -2.25
C ASN A 181 -39.22 -14.58 -3.22
N TYR A 182 -38.89 -14.73 -4.51
CA TYR A 182 -39.68 -14.12 -5.57
C TYR A 182 -41.07 -14.73 -5.53
N GLY A 183 -41.91 -14.22 -4.62
CA GLY A 183 -43.31 -14.57 -4.55
C GLY A 183 -43.92 -14.34 -5.93
N GLU A 184 -44.34 -15.44 -6.56
CA GLU A 184 -45.21 -15.45 -7.71
C GLU A 184 -46.42 -14.54 -7.40
N TYR A 185 -46.42 -13.32 -7.94
CA TYR A 185 -47.66 -12.56 -8.10
C TYR A 185 -48.45 -13.17 -9.26
N GLY A 186 -48.91 -14.41 -9.04
CA GLY A 186 -49.97 -15.02 -9.81
C GLY A 186 -51.25 -14.22 -9.54
N THR A 187 -51.60 -13.36 -10.49
CA THR A 187 -52.91 -12.70 -10.47
C THR A 187 -53.93 -13.76 -10.84
N GLU A 188 -54.57 -14.39 -9.86
CA GLU A 188 -55.78 -15.18 -10.11
C GLU A 188 -56.89 -14.21 -10.53
N CYS A 189 -57.01 -13.99 -11.84
CA CYS A 189 -58.21 -13.41 -12.42
C CYS A 189 -59.35 -14.40 -12.26
N ARG A 190 -60.31 -14.08 -11.38
CA ARG A 190 -61.58 -14.80 -11.22
C ARG A 190 -62.73 -13.96 -11.75
#